data_AF-A0AAD8A3E2-F1
#
_entry.id   AF-A0AAD8A3E2-F1
#
_cell.length_a   1.000
_cell.length_b   1.000
_cell.length_c   1.000
_cell.angle_alpha   90.00
_cell.angle_beta   90.00
_cell.angle_gamma   90.00
#
_symmetry.space_group_name_H-M   'P 1'
#
loop_
_entity.id
_entity.type
_entity.pdbx_description
1 polymer ?
#
loop_
_entity_poly.entity_id
_entity_poly.type
_entity_poly.pdbx_seq_one_letter_code
_entity_poly.pdbx_strand_id
1 'polypeptide(L)'
;LCVADFMFCTCVLPFSSSRFIYGTWIHGEHLCQIFPFLRYGNIGVSLLSIAMITINRYIMITHHNMYNKIYKKIWIALMITFCWVLSFGMQMPTLFGVWGEFGQDDKLGTCTILPDSAGRSSKTALFIMAFVIPCLVIICCYARIFWVVHRSESRLREHAAVAPKPKSKEHREMKAKRNEWRITKMVLAIFLSFVVCYLPITIVKVADKEVVYPGFHVLGYIMLYLSACINPIIYVIMNKQYRQAYKTCCYGGGQYCILLLQVAAVMETNPRMDRARRWYPKSRLLCHLFCSLRRMMNLQKLTN
;
A
#
# COMPACT_ATOMS: atom_id res chain seq x y z
N LEU A 1 -0.42 -6.01 -0.14
CA LEU A 1 -0.28 -4.54 0.02
C LEU A 1 1.06 -4.03 -0.53
N CYS A 2 2.23 -4.26 0.09
CA CYS A 2 3.49 -3.71 -0.45
C CYS A 2 3.82 -4.13 -1.90
N VAL A 3 3.50 -5.36 -2.30
CA VAL A 3 3.66 -5.81 -3.70
C VAL A 3 2.75 -5.04 -4.65
N ALA A 4 1.52 -4.74 -4.21
CA ALA A 4 0.58 -3.91 -4.96
C ALA A 4 1.09 -2.46 -5.05
N ASP A 5 1.56 -1.88 -3.94
CA ASP A 5 2.17 -0.54 -3.94
C ASP A 5 3.39 -0.47 -4.89
N PHE A 6 4.25 -1.50 -4.86
CA PHE A 6 5.40 -1.59 -5.77
C PHE A 6 4.97 -1.69 -7.24
N MET A 7 3.95 -2.49 -7.54
CA MET A 7 3.39 -2.61 -8.88
C MET A 7 2.82 -1.27 -9.36
N PHE A 8 2.13 -0.52 -8.49
CA PHE A 8 1.66 0.82 -8.79
C PHE A 8 2.81 1.77 -9.16
N CYS A 9 3.85 1.78 -8.33
CA CYS A 9 4.99 2.67 -8.51
C CYS A 9 5.78 2.39 -9.80
N THR A 10 5.86 1.13 -10.20
CA THR A 10 6.65 0.71 -11.37
C THR A 10 5.84 0.72 -12.67
N CYS A 11 4.56 0.38 -12.62
CA CYS A 11 3.75 0.16 -13.81
C CYS A 11 2.69 1.24 -14.05
N VAL A 12 2.30 2.02 -13.04
CA VAL A 12 1.26 3.06 -13.17
C VAL A 12 1.88 4.45 -13.11
N LEU A 13 2.71 4.74 -12.12
CA LEU A 13 3.28 6.07 -11.94
C LEU A 13 4.09 6.59 -13.16
N PRO A 14 4.98 5.81 -13.81
CA PRO A 14 5.77 6.34 -14.93
C PRO A 14 4.91 6.78 -16.12
N PHE A 15 3.90 5.98 -16.46
CA PHE A 15 2.96 6.29 -17.54
C PHE A 15 2.04 7.45 -17.17
N SER A 16 1.62 7.53 -15.91
CA SER A 16 0.89 8.67 -15.35
C SER A 16 1.71 9.97 -15.43
N SER A 17 2.99 9.93 -15.08
CA SER A 17 3.91 11.08 -15.17
C SER A 17 4.13 11.50 -16.62
N SER A 18 4.35 10.54 -17.53
CA SER A 18 4.47 10.84 -18.95
C SER A 18 3.22 11.53 -19.50
N ARG A 19 2.03 11.01 -19.21
CA ARG A 19 0.77 11.66 -19.58
C ARG A 19 0.68 13.10 -19.04
N PHE A 20 1.09 13.33 -17.80
CA PHE A 20 1.04 14.67 -17.20
C PHE A 20 1.96 15.66 -17.93
N ILE A 21 3.10 15.21 -18.43
CA ILE A 21 4.05 16.03 -19.19
C ILE A 21 3.52 16.35 -20.59
N TYR A 22 2.97 15.34 -21.29
CA TYR A 22 2.50 15.51 -22.68
C TYR A 22 1.06 16.03 -22.79
N GLY A 23 0.31 16.11 -21.69
CA GLY A 23 -1.10 16.52 -21.66
C GLY A 23 -2.08 15.50 -22.23
N THR A 24 -1.60 14.43 -22.87
CA THR A 24 -2.42 13.36 -23.47
C THR A 24 -1.73 12.01 -23.39
N TRP A 25 -2.45 10.95 -23.76
CA TRP A 25 -1.89 9.60 -23.86
C TRP A 25 -1.22 9.40 -25.22
N ILE A 26 0.07 9.04 -25.21
CA ILE A 26 0.90 8.87 -26.42
C ILE A 26 1.44 7.44 -26.61
N HIS A 27 1.15 6.52 -25.68
CA HIS A 27 1.78 5.19 -25.63
C HIS A 27 1.06 4.12 -26.44
N GLY A 28 0.15 4.52 -27.33
CA GLY A 28 -0.67 3.63 -28.15
C GLY A 28 -1.83 2.97 -27.40
N GLU A 29 -2.68 2.28 -28.16
CA GLU A 29 -3.96 1.74 -27.71
C GLU A 29 -3.82 0.54 -26.77
N HIS A 30 -2.91 -0.41 -27.08
CA HIS A 30 -2.70 -1.59 -26.24
C HIS A 30 -2.26 -1.23 -24.81
N LEU A 31 -1.34 -0.27 -24.67
CA LEU A 31 -0.96 0.22 -23.34
C LEU A 31 -2.10 1.02 -22.70
N CYS A 32 -2.98 1.65 -23.50
CA CYS A 32 -4.18 2.33 -23.00
C CYS A 32 -5.23 1.35 -22.46
N GLN A 33 -5.18 0.07 -22.82
CA GLN A 33 -6.01 -0.99 -22.23
C GLN A 33 -5.36 -1.60 -20.98
N ILE A 34 -4.05 -1.86 -21.03
CA ILE A 34 -3.31 -2.47 -19.92
C ILE A 34 -3.16 -1.50 -18.73
N PHE A 35 -2.90 -0.22 -18.99
CA PHE A 35 -2.72 0.79 -17.95
C PHE A 35 -3.91 0.91 -16.98
N PRO A 36 -5.16 1.14 -17.45
CA PRO A 36 -6.31 1.21 -16.56
C PRO A 36 -6.59 -0.14 -15.90
N PHE A 37 -6.39 -1.28 -16.59
CA PHE A 37 -6.50 -2.61 -15.99
C PHE A 37 -5.58 -2.78 -14.78
N LEU A 38 -4.28 -2.47 -14.93
CA LEU A 38 -3.32 -2.51 -13.84
C LEU A 38 -3.65 -1.51 -12.73
N ARG A 39 -4.03 -0.29 -13.11
CA ARG A 39 -4.41 0.76 -12.16
C ARG A 39 -5.61 0.33 -11.31
N TYR A 40 -6.74 -0.01 -11.91
CA TYR A 40 -7.97 -0.37 -11.19
C TYR A 40 -7.83 -1.70 -10.45
N GLY A 41 -7.19 -2.69 -11.05
CA GLY A 41 -6.90 -3.96 -10.38
C GLY A 41 -6.03 -3.76 -9.13
N ASN A 42 -5.01 -2.92 -9.20
CA ASN A 42 -4.14 -2.67 -8.06
C ASN A 42 -4.83 -1.87 -6.93
N ILE A 43 -5.69 -0.92 -7.28
CA ILE A 43 -6.55 -0.19 -6.34
C ILE A 43 -7.42 -1.17 -5.56
N GLY A 44 -8.09 -2.08 -6.26
CA GLY A 44 -8.94 -3.09 -5.63
C GLY A 44 -8.14 -4.05 -4.74
N VAL A 45 -6.96 -4.50 -5.17
CA VAL A 45 -6.07 -5.36 -4.36
C VAL A 45 -5.68 -4.64 -3.07
N SER A 46 -5.31 -3.36 -3.15
CA SER A 46 -4.94 -2.56 -1.98
C SER A 46 -6.11 -2.43 -0.99
N LEU A 47 -7.31 -2.08 -1.47
CA LEU A 47 -8.45 -1.91 -0.59
C LEU A 47 -8.95 -3.23 0.00
N LEU A 48 -9.03 -4.30 -0.80
CA LEU A 48 -9.36 -5.64 -0.29
C LEU A 48 -8.32 -6.11 0.73
N SER A 49 -7.03 -5.87 0.49
CA SER A 49 -5.97 -6.17 1.47
C SER A 49 -6.20 -5.43 2.78
N ILE A 50 -6.54 -4.13 2.74
CA ILE A 50 -6.82 -3.33 3.94
C ILE A 50 -8.08 -3.86 4.66
N ALA A 51 -9.11 -4.25 3.93
CA ALA A 51 -10.30 -4.89 4.50
C ALA A 51 -9.95 -6.20 5.21
N MET A 52 -9.19 -7.08 4.57
CA MET A 52 -8.76 -8.35 5.17
C MET A 52 -7.87 -8.14 6.41
N ILE A 53 -6.96 -7.17 6.38
CA ILE A 53 -6.15 -6.82 7.56
C ILE A 53 -7.04 -6.30 8.69
N THR A 54 -8.04 -5.47 8.38
CA THR A 54 -9.00 -4.96 9.36
C THR A 54 -9.84 -6.08 9.97
N ILE A 55 -10.35 -7.02 9.17
CA ILE A 55 -11.09 -8.20 9.64
C ILE A 55 -10.21 -9.07 10.55
N ASN A 56 -8.94 -9.27 10.18
CA ASN A 56 -7.96 -9.98 11.02
C ASN A 56 -7.81 -9.34 12.39
N ARG A 57 -7.71 -8.01 12.45
CA ARG A 57 -7.65 -7.29 13.73
C ARG A 57 -8.96 -7.36 14.50
N TYR A 58 -10.10 -7.26 13.81
CA TYR A 58 -11.41 -7.43 14.44
C TYR A 58 -11.50 -8.79 15.12
N ILE A 59 -11.30 -9.90 14.40
CA ILE A 59 -11.41 -11.27 14.94
C ILE A 59 -10.43 -11.48 16.09
N MET A 60 -9.20 -10.99 15.97
CA MET A 60 -8.19 -11.12 17.02
C MET A 60 -8.59 -10.41 18.33
N ILE A 61 -9.24 -9.24 18.23
CA ILE A 61 -9.64 -8.42 19.39
C ILE A 61 -10.97 -8.89 19.99
N THR A 62 -11.95 -9.26 19.16
CA THR A 62 -13.32 -9.58 19.61
C THR A 62 -13.58 -11.06 19.79
N HIS A 63 -12.90 -11.92 19.01
CA HIS A 63 -13.13 -13.36 18.96
C HIS A 63 -11.80 -14.15 19.03
N HIS A 64 -10.98 -13.88 20.06
CA HIS A 64 -9.66 -14.47 20.23
C HIS A 64 -9.64 -16.01 20.11
N ASN A 65 -10.66 -16.70 20.63
CA ASN A 65 -10.76 -18.17 20.57
C ASN A 65 -10.88 -18.72 19.14
N MET A 66 -11.47 -17.95 18.21
CA MET A 66 -11.64 -18.32 16.81
C MET A 66 -10.43 -17.94 15.95
N TYR A 67 -9.63 -16.96 16.40
CA TYR A 67 -8.48 -16.45 15.66
C TYR A 67 -7.53 -17.58 15.22
N ASN A 68 -7.13 -18.45 16.15
CA ASN A 68 -6.20 -19.55 15.87
C ASN A 68 -6.77 -20.62 14.93
N LYS A 69 -8.11 -20.74 14.84
CA LYS A 69 -8.76 -21.69 13.93
C LYS A 69 -8.80 -21.15 12.50
N ILE A 70 -9.07 -19.85 12.35
CA ILE A 70 -9.24 -19.16 11.07
C ILE A 70 -7.89 -18.81 10.44
N TYR A 71 -6.98 -18.20 11.20
CA TYR A 71 -5.73 -17.63 10.68
C TYR A 71 -4.57 -18.64 10.65
N LYS A 72 -4.79 -19.80 10.01
CA LYS A 72 -3.69 -20.73 9.68
C LYS A 72 -2.99 -20.28 8.40
N LYS A 73 -1.72 -20.64 8.24
CA LYS A 73 -0.88 -20.24 7.08
C LYS A 73 -1.56 -20.49 5.73
N ILE A 74 -2.21 -21.64 5.56
CA ILE A 74 -2.89 -22.00 4.31
C ILE A 74 -4.10 -21.11 4.03
N TRP A 75 -4.93 -20.83 5.04
CA TRP A 75 -6.08 -19.94 4.90
C TRP A 75 -5.65 -18.49 4.62
N ILE A 76 -4.58 -18.02 5.27
CA ILE A 76 -4.01 -16.70 4.98
C ILE A 76 -3.56 -16.62 3.51
N ALA A 77 -2.87 -17.64 3.00
CA ALA A 77 -2.46 -17.69 1.60
C ALA A 77 -3.66 -17.68 0.63
N LEU A 78 -4.72 -18.44 0.95
CA LEU A 78 -5.98 -18.44 0.19
C LEU A 78 -6.66 -17.07 0.21
N MET A 79 -6.73 -16.41 1.37
CA MET A 79 -7.31 -15.07 1.51
C MET A 79 -6.54 -14.03 0.68
N ILE A 80 -5.21 -14.09 0.68
CA ILE A 80 -4.37 -13.21 -0.15
C ILE A 80 -4.64 -13.48 -1.63
N THR A 81 -4.60 -14.75 -2.05
CA THR A 81 -4.85 -15.14 -3.45
C THR A 81 -6.23 -14.70 -3.91
N PHE A 82 -7.24 -14.86 -3.05
CA PHE A 82 -8.59 -14.38 -3.29
C PHE A 82 -8.65 -12.88 -3.53
N CYS A 83 -7.95 -12.05 -2.74
CA CYS A 83 -7.92 -10.59 -2.98
C CYS A 83 -7.39 -10.24 -4.38
N TRP A 84 -6.35 -10.95 -4.85
CA TRP A 84 -5.77 -10.72 -6.18
C TRP A 84 -6.70 -11.18 -7.29
N VAL A 85 -7.17 -12.42 -7.20
CA VAL A 85 -8.06 -13.03 -8.21
C VAL A 85 -9.37 -12.25 -8.29
N LEU A 86 -9.98 -11.88 -7.16
CA LEU A 86 -11.21 -11.11 -7.15
C LEU A 86 -11.00 -9.72 -7.77
N SER A 87 -9.93 -9.02 -7.40
CA SER A 87 -9.69 -7.65 -7.88
C SER A 87 -9.45 -7.60 -9.40
N PHE A 88 -8.53 -8.42 -9.91
CA PHE A 88 -8.22 -8.44 -11.33
C PHE A 88 -9.30 -9.19 -12.14
N GLY A 89 -9.90 -10.23 -11.56
CA GLY A 89 -11.00 -10.98 -12.16
C GLY A 89 -12.22 -10.11 -12.44
N MET A 90 -12.55 -9.18 -11.53
CA MET A 90 -13.61 -8.20 -11.76
C MET A 90 -13.31 -7.26 -12.96
N GLN A 91 -12.04 -7.04 -13.32
CA GLN A 91 -11.66 -6.20 -14.47
C GLN A 91 -11.67 -6.98 -15.80
N MET A 92 -11.67 -8.32 -15.77
CA MET A 92 -11.58 -9.14 -16.98
C MET A 92 -12.73 -8.91 -17.97
N PRO A 93 -14.00 -8.80 -17.56
CA PRO A 93 -15.10 -8.53 -18.52
C PRO A 93 -14.92 -7.23 -19.30
N THR A 94 -14.31 -6.21 -18.69
CA THR A 94 -14.01 -4.93 -19.34
C THR A 94 -12.76 -5.00 -20.21
N LEU A 95 -11.78 -5.84 -19.84
CA LEU A 95 -10.61 -6.10 -20.66
C LEU A 95 -10.97 -6.80 -21.98
N PHE A 96 -11.95 -7.71 -21.94
CA PHE A 96 -12.44 -8.44 -23.13
C PHE A 96 -13.57 -7.71 -23.88
N GLY A 97 -13.94 -6.48 -23.49
CA GLY A 97 -15.00 -5.71 -24.15
C GLY A 97 -16.41 -6.27 -23.98
N VAL A 98 -16.62 -7.22 -23.07
CA VAL A 98 -17.95 -7.83 -22.84
C VAL A 98 -18.85 -6.88 -22.04
N TRP A 99 -18.25 -6.09 -21.13
CA TRP A 99 -18.96 -5.14 -20.28
C TRP A 99 -18.14 -3.87 -20.04
N GLY A 100 -18.37 -2.88 -20.91
CA GLY A 100 -17.53 -1.69 -21.03
C GLY A 100 -16.18 -1.99 -21.68
N GLU A 101 -15.48 -0.95 -22.07
CA GLU A 101 -14.19 -1.05 -22.77
C GLU A 101 -13.15 -0.16 -22.11
N PHE A 102 -11.88 -0.57 -22.15
CA PHE A 102 -10.78 0.31 -21.79
C PHE A 102 -10.37 1.12 -23.01
N GLY A 103 -10.38 2.44 -22.86
CA GLY A 103 -10.02 3.35 -23.95
C GLY A 103 -9.60 4.72 -23.45
N GLN A 104 -9.19 5.56 -24.39
CA GLN A 104 -8.79 6.94 -24.13
C GLN A 104 -10.03 7.83 -24.02
N ASP A 105 -10.12 8.57 -22.93
CA ASP A 105 -11.07 9.65 -22.74
C ASP A 105 -10.46 10.93 -23.31
N ASP A 106 -11.00 11.39 -24.44
CA ASP A 106 -10.50 12.54 -25.19
C ASP A 106 -10.58 13.85 -24.40
N LYS A 107 -11.55 13.99 -23.48
CA LYS A 107 -11.72 15.20 -22.67
C LYS A 107 -10.62 15.36 -21.64
N LEU A 108 -10.17 14.23 -21.09
CA LEU A 108 -9.17 14.17 -20.03
C LEU A 108 -7.78 13.78 -20.55
N GLY A 109 -7.66 13.31 -21.80
CA GLY A 109 -6.44 12.73 -22.33
C GLY A 109 -5.93 11.54 -21.50
N THR A 110 -6.83 10.75 -20.91
CA THR A 110 -6.50 9.61 -20.02
C THR A 110 -7.12 8.31 -20.48
N CYS A 111 -6.43 7.21 -20.24
CA CYS A 111 -7.04 5.90 -20.37
C CYS A 111 -7.93 5.58 -19.16
N THR A 112 -9.18 5.18 -19.40
CA THR A 112 -10.19 4.85 -18.39
C THR A 112 -11.20 3.84 -18.94
N ILE A 113 -12.21 3.51 -18.12
CA ILE A 113 -13.34 2.67 -18.53
C ILE A 113 -14.37 3.56 -19.24
N LEU A 114 -14.66 3.22 -20.49
CA LEU A 114 -15.66 3.84 -21.36
C LEU A 114 -16.89 2.92 -21.49
N PRO A 115 -18.07 3.47 -21.82
CA PRO A 115 -19.23 2.65 -22.17
C PRO A 115 -18.96 1.87 -23.46
N ASP A 116 -19.51 0.66 -23.55
CA ASP A 116 -19.49 -0.15 -24.78
C ASP A 116 -20.46 0.39 -25.85
N SER A 117 -20.48 -0.25 -27.02
CA SER A 117 -21.39 0.08 -28.13
C SER A 117 -22.88 -0.02 -27.78
N ALA A 118 -23.24 -0.75 -26.73
CA ALA A 118 -24.59 -0.84 -26.18
C ALA A 118 -24.86 0.18 -25.05
N GLY A 119 -23.93 1.10 -24.79
CA GLY A 119 -24.02 2.12 -23.75
C GLY A 119 -23.81 1.60 -22.33
N ARG A 120 -23.39 0.33 -22.16
CA ARG A 120 -23.16 -0.30 -20.84
C ARG A 120 -21.77 0.04 -20.34
N SER A 121 -21.66 0.41 -19.07
CA SER A 121 -20.36 0.69 -18.43
C SER A 121 -20.21 -0.10 -17.13
N SER A 122 -19.09 -0.80 -16.98
CA SER A 122 -18.73 -1.49 -15.73
C SER A 122 -18.27 -0.53 -14.63
N LYS A 123 -17.99 0.75 -14.96
CA LYS A 123 -17.38 1.74 -14.06
C LYS A 123 -18.14 1.87 -12.74
N THR A 124 -19.47 2.00 -12.77
CA THR A 124 -20.31 2.15 -11.56
C THR A 124 -20.37 0.88 -10.74
N ALA A 125 -20.57 -0.28 -11.39
CA ALA A 125 -20.64 -1.57 -10.69
C ALA A 125 -19.30 -1.90 -10.00
N LEU A 126 -18.18 -1.68 -10.70
CA LEU A 126 -16.84 -1.86 -10.14
C LEU A 126 -16.56 -0.90 -9.00
N PHE A 127 -17.03 0.35 -9.08
CA PHE A 127 -16.91 1.27 -7.95
C PHE A 127 -17.68 0.77 -6.71
N ILE A 128 -18.91 0.29 -6.87
CA ILE A 128 -19.69 -0.23 -5.75
C ILE A 128 -19.03 -1.48 -5.15
N MET A 129 -18.68 -2.45 -6.00
CA MET A 129 -18.15 -3.74 -5.56
C MET A 129 -16.71 -3.66 -5.03
N ALA A 130 -15.84 -2.92 -5.72
CA ALA A 130 -14.41 -2.86 -5.40
C ALA A 130 -14.02 -1.67 -4.51
N PHE A 131 -14.92 -0.71 -4.26
CA PHE A 131 -14.66 0.42 -3.37
C PHE A 131 -15.69 0.54 -2.23
N VAL A 132 -16.97 0.72 -2.54
CA VAL A 132 -17.99 1.02 -1.52
C VAL A 132 -18.17 -0.14 -0.54
N ILE A 133 -18.35 -1.36 -1.03
CA ILE A 133 -18.54 -2.55 -0.18
C ILE A 133 -17.33 -2.78 0.76
N PRO A 134 -16.06 -2.82 0.27
CA PRO A 134 -14.90 -2.94 1.15
C PRO A 134 -14.80 -1.80 2.18
N CYS A 135 -15.09 -0.55 1.80
CA CYS A 135 -15.11 0.59 2.72
C CYS A 135 -16.13 0.41 3.84
N LEU A 136 -17.36 -0.02 3.53
CA LEU A 136 -18.39 -0.29 4.52
C LEU A 136 -17.96 -1.40 5.48
N VAL A 137 -17.40 -2.49 4.95
CA VAL A 137 -16.85 -3.59 5.78
C VAL A 137 -15.79 -3.07 6.74
N ILE A 138 -14.85 -2.24 6.27
CA ILE A 138 -13.81 -1.64 7.09
C ILE A 138 -14.41 -0.76 8.20
N ILE A 139 -15.35 0.13 7.85
CA ILE A 139 -16.03 1.04 8.79
C ILE A 139 -16.77 0.24 9.86
N CYS A 140 -17.56 -0.77 9.47
CA CYS A 140 -18.28 -1.62 10.39
C CYS A 140 -17.33 -2.39 11.32
N CYS A 141 -16.24 -2.94 10.80
CA CYS A 141 -15.23 -3.62 11.62
C CYS A 141 -14.62 -2.67 12.65
N TYR A 142 -14.22 -1.46 12.24
CA TYR A 142 -13.66 -0.48 13.16
C TYR A 142 -14.67 -0.03 14.21
N ALA A 143 -15.91 0.28 13.82
CA ALA A 143 -16.96 0.64 14.77
C ALA A 143 -17.15 -0.44 15.85
N ARG A 144 -17.16 -1.71 15.46
CA ARG A 144 -17.23 -2.85 16.40
C ARG A 144 -15.97 -2.98 17.26
N ILE A 145 -14.77 -2.80 16.69
CA ILE A 145 -13.52 -2.81 17.47
C ILE A 145 -13.56 -1.72 18.54
N PHE A 146 -13.89 -0.48 18.18
CA PHE A 146 -13.96 0.64 19.13
C PHE A 146 -14.99 0.37 20.21
N TRP A 147 -16.18 -0.13 19.86
CA TRP A 147 -17.23 -0.47 20.82
C TRP A 147 -16.78 -1.55 21.83
N VAL A 148 -16.20 -2.66 21.36
CA VAL A 148 -15.71 -3.74 22.24
C VAL A 148 -14.59 -3.25 23.15
N VAL A 149 -13.67 -2.46 22.62
CA VAL A 149 -12.53 -1.94 23.39
C VAL A 149 -13.00 -0.97 24.48
N HIS A 150 -13.90 -0.04 24.16
CA HIS A 150 -14.46 0.88 25.15
C HIS A 150 -15.23 0.12 26.24
N ARG A 151 -16.06 -0.86 25.86
CA ARG A 151 -16.81 -1.69 26.80
C ARG A 151 -15.90 -2.52 27.70
N SER A 152 -14.80 -3.06 27.15
CA SER A 152 -13.81 -3.83 27.90
C SER A 152 -13.06 -2.95 28.91
N GLU A 153 -12.71 -1.71 28.55
CA GLU A 153 -12.04 -0.78 29.47
C GLU A 153 -12.92 -0.39 30.65
N SER A 154 -14.21 -0.13 30.45
CA SER A 154 -15.15 0.14 31.55
C SER A 154 -15.22 -1.01 32.55
N ARG A 155 -15.37 -2.25 32.07
CA ARG A 155 -15.43 -3.45 32.95
C ARG A 155 -14.12 -3.70 33.68
N LEU A 156 -12.98 -3.49 33.02
CA LEU A 156 -11.67 -3.67 33.65
C LEU A 156 -11.42 -2.65 34.77
N ARG A 157 -11.94 -1.42 34.65
CA ARG A 157 -11.87 -0.41 35.71
C ARG A 157 -12.70 -0.79 36.93
N GLU A 158 -13.90 -1.31 36.72
CA GLU A 158 -14.77 -1.84 37.80
C GLU A 158 -14.09 -3.01 38.53
N HIS A 159 -13.54 -3.99 37.81
CA HIS A 159 -12.85 -5.12 38.43
C HIS A 159 -11.53 -4.74 39.11
N ALA A 160 -10.77 -3.79 38.56
CA ALA A 160 -9.53 -3.33 39.17
C ALA A 160 -9.75 -2.58 40.49
N ALA A 161 -10.94 -1.97 40.68
CA ALA A 161 -11.32 -1.35 41.96
C ALA A 161 -11.59 -2.39 43.06
N VAL A 162 -11.96 -3.62 42.69
CA VAL A 162 -12.31 -4.70 43.63
C VAL A 162 -11.15 -5.66 43.87
N ALA A 163 -10.33 -5.95 42.85
CA ALA A 163 -9.23 -6.90 42.94
C ALA A 163 -7.99 -6.42 42.15
N PRO A 164 -7.00 -5.79 42.83
CA PRO A 164 -5.80 -5.30 42.16
C PRO A 164 -4.89 -6.45 41.71
N LYS A 165 -4.47 -6.42 40.44
CA LYS A 165 -3.49 -7.36 39.88
C LYS A 165 -2.06 -7.02 40.37
N PRO A 166 -1.14 -8.00 40.42
CA PRO A 166 0.27 -7.72 40.70
C PRO A 166 0.88 -6.81 39.62
N LYS A 167 1.57 -5.74 40.05
CA LYS A 167 2.09 -4.65 39.20
C LYS A 167 2.91 -5.14 37.99
N SER A 168 3.67 -6.21 38.13
CA SER A 168 4.51 -6.77 37.05
C SER A 168 3.70 -7.39 35.91
N LYS A 169 2.61 -8.12 36.22
CA LYS A 169 1.72 -8.72 35.22
C LYS A 169 0.88 -7.65 34.52
N GLU A 170 0.36 -6.69 35.28
CA GLU A 170 -0.40 -5.56 34.74
C GLU A 170 0.42 -4.74 33.73
N HIS A 171 1.68 -4.42 34.07
CA HIS A 171 2.55 -3.65 33.18
C HIS A 171 2.84 -4.39 31.85
N ARG A 172 3.00 -5.72 31.90
CA ARG A 172 3.21 -6.55 30.70
C ARG A 172 1.97 -6.62 29.82
N GLU A 173 0.78 -6.82 30.42
CA GLU A 173 -0.50 -6.84 29.71
C GLU A 173 -0.80 -5.47 29.05
N MET A 174 -0.60 -4.37 29.77
CA MET A 174 -0.78 -3.02 29.22
C MET A 174 0.15 -2.74 28.05
N LYS A 175 1.42 -3.16 28.13
CA LYS A 175 2.39 -3.00 27.04
C LYS A 175 1.98 -3.79 25.79
N ALA A 176 1.50 -5.02 25.96
CA ALA A 176 0.98 -5.83 24.85
C ALA A 176 -0.26 -5.18 24.21
N LYS A 177 -1.24 -4.76 25.02
CA LYS A 177 -2.44 -4.05 24.55
C LYS A 177 -2.10 -2.79 23.77
N ARG A 178 -1.15 -1.98 24.27
CA ARG A 178 -0.67 -0.78 23.59
C ARG A 178 -0.01 -1.08 22.25
N ASN A 179 0.73 -2.20 22.15
CA ASN A 179 1.36 -2.61 20.90
C ASN A 179 0.31 -3.01 19.85
N GLU A 180 -0.67 -3.83 20.24
CA GLU A 180 -1.77 -4.20 19.34
C GLU A 180 -2.56 -2.97 18.89
N TRP A 181 -2.86 -2.06 19.82
CA TRP A 181 -3.58 -0.83 19.50
C TRP A 181 -2.83 0.07 18.52
N ARG A 182 -1.49 0.14 18.62
CA ARG A 182 -0.67 0.86 17.64
C ARG A 182 -0.81 0.27 16.24
N ILE A 183 -0.84 -1.05 16.11
CA ILE A 183 -1.01 -1.72 14.82
C ILE A 183 -2.42 -1.42 14.26
N THR A 184 -3.47 -1.55 15.08
CA THR A 184 -4.84 -1.23 14.65
C THR A 184 -4.96 0.22 14.17
N LYS A 185 -4.37 1.18 14.89
CA LYS A 185 -4.32 2.59 14.48
C LYS A 185 -3.53 2.81 13.19
N MET A 186 -2.44 2.08 12.98
CA MET A 186 -1.68 2.13 11.74
C MET A 186 -2.54 1.69 10.55
N VAL A 187 -3.27 0.58 10.67
CA VAL A 187 -4.17 0.10 9.61
C VAL A 187 -5.28 1.12 9.34
N LEU A 188 -5.80 1.79 10.39
CA LEU A 188 -6.82 2.83 10.23
C LEU A 188 -6.24 4.05 9.48
N ALA A 189 -5.01 4.46 9.83
CA ALA A 189 -4.33 5.55 9.13
C ALA A 189 -4.12 5.23 7.63
N ILE A 190 -3.76 3.97 7.29
CA ILE A 190 -3.63 3.52 5.90
C ILE A 190 -4.98 3.62 5.18
N PHE A 191 -6.07 3.17 5.81
CA PHE A 191 -7.41 3.27 5.24
C PHE A 191 -7.83 4.73 5.00
N LEU A 192 -7.67 5.59 6.01
CA LEU A 192 -8.01 7.01 5.90
C LEU A 192 -7.19 7.70 4.80
N SER A 193 -5.88 7.39 4.70
CA SER A 193 -5.04 7.88 3.62
C SER A 193 -5.54 7.41 2.25
N PHE A 194 -5.95 6.15 2.12
CA PHE A 194 -6.48 5.63 0.88
C PHE A 194 -7.74 6.41 0.46
N VAL A 195 -8.68 6.63 1.38
CA VAL A 195 -9.91 7.41 1.13
C VAL A 195 -9.57 8.84 0.71
N VAL A 196 -8.70 9.53 1.45
CA VAL A 196 -8.31 10.93 1.16
C VAL A 196 -7.61 11.05 -0.21
N CYS A 197 -6.84 10.05 -0.62
CA CYS A 197 -6.15 10.09 -1.91
C CYS A 197 -7.02 9.66 -3.11
N TYR A 198 -7.96 8.73 -2.91
CA TYR A 198 -8.75 8.15 -4.01
C TYR A 198 -10.14 8.73 -4.18
N LEU A 199 -10.80 9.10 -3.08
CA LEU A 199 -12.18 9.56 -3.13
C LEU A 199 -12.34 10.89 -3.89
N PRO A 200 -11.46 11.91 -3.73
CA PRO A 200 -11.63 13.19 -4.40
C PRO A 200 -11.69 13.06 -5.93
N ILE A 201 -10.73 12.34 -6.53
CA ILE A 201 -10.72 12.14 -7.98
C ILE A 201 -11.94 11.35 -8.47
N THR A 202 -12.47 10.45 -7.64
CA THR A 202 -13.65 9.66 -8.00
C THR A 202 -14.91 10.53 -8.00
N ILE A 203 -15.06 11.40 -6.99
CA ILE A 203 -16.17 12.36 -6.91
C ILE A 203 -16.12 13.33 -8.08
N VAL A 204 -14.95 13.93 -8.35
CA VAL A 204 -14.78 14.92 -9.42
C VAL A 204 -15.13 14.32 -10.78
N LYS A 205 -14.72 13.09 -11.07
CA LYS A 205 -15.07 12.40 -12.32
C LYS A 205 -16.57 12.14 -12.51
N VAL A 206 -17.32 12.01 -11.42
CA VAL A 206 -18.77 11.77 -11.48
C VAL A 206 -19.53 13.09 -11.56
N ALA A 207 -19.09 14.09 -10.79
CA ALA A 207 -19.73 15.40 -10.70
C ALA A 207 -19.44 16.31 -11.91
N ASP A 208 -18.25 16.23 -12.49
CA ASP A 208 -17.79 17.09 -13.58
C ASP A 208 -17.35 16.25 -14.81
N LYS A 209 -18.34 15.68 -15.50
CA LYS A 209 -18.13 14.84 -16.70
C LYS A 209 -17.66 15.65 -17.92
N GLU A 210 -18.00 16.93 -17.97
CA GLU A 210 -17.66 17.84 -19.06
C GLU A 210 -16.36 18.61 -18.82
N VAL A 211 -15.68 18.35 -17.69
CA VAL A 211 -14.40 18.97 -17.32
C VAL A 211 -14.50 20.51 -17.30
N VAL A 212 -15.59 21.04 -16.74
CA VAL A 212 -15.81 22.48 -16.55
C VAL A 212 -14.79 23.06 -15.57
N TYR A 213 -14.34 22.26 -14.60
CA TYR A 213 -13.40 22.67 -13.56
C TYR A 213 -12.12 21.84 -13.58
N PRO A 214 -11.22 22.05 -14.55
CA PRO A 214 -10.01 21.22 -14.74
C PRO A 214 -9.07 21.20 -13.53
N GLY A 215 -9.03 22.28 -12.73
CA GLY A 215 -8.21 22.35 -11.52
C GLY A 215 -8.54 21.26 -10.48
N PHE A 216 -9.82 20.90 -10.31
CA PHE A 216 -10.20 19.83 -9.39
C PHE A 216 -9.79 18.44 -9.89
N HIS A 217 -9.80 18.22 -11.21
CA HIS A 217 -9.30 16.98 -11.80
C HIS A 217 -7.80 16.84 -11.57
N VAL A 218 -7.03 17.90 -11.85
CA VAL A 218 -5.58 17.93 -11.62
C VAL A 218 -5.25 17.65 -10.15
N LEU A 219 -5.89 18.36 -9.22
CA LEU A 219 -5.70 18.15 -7.79
C LEU A 219 -6.02 16.70 -7.37
N GLY A 220 -7.13 16.15 -7.86
CA GLY A 220 -7.51 14.76 -7.59
C GLY A 220 -6.48 13.75 -8.10
N TYR A 221 -5.91 13.97 -9.30
CA TYR A 221 -4.83 13.12 -9.82
C TYR A 221 -3.54 13.25 -9.00
N ILE A 222 -3.18 14.45 -8.53
CA ILE A 222 -2.02 14.64 -7.65
C ILE A 222 -2.21 13.88 -6.33
N MET A 223 -3.37 14.02 -5.68
CA MET A 223 -3.68 13.30 -4.44
C MET A 223 -3.63 11.78 -4.63
N LEU A 224 -4.13 11.29 -5.75
CA LEU A 224 -4.05 9.90 -6.15
C LEU A 224 -2.58 9.43 -6.25
N TYR A 225 -1.71 10.18 -6.92
CA TYR A 225 -0.31 9.79 -7.07
C TYR A 225 0.48 9.88 -5.75
N LEU A 226 0.13 10.83 -4.88
CA LEU A 226 0.71 10.93 -3.53
C LEU A 226 0.42 9.70 -2.65
N SER A 227 -0.64 8.93 -2.93
CA SER A 227 -0.95 7.70 -2.18
C SER A 227 0.21 6.69 -2.15
N ALA A 228 1.00 6.64 -3.23
CA ALA A 228 2.16 5.77 -3.35
C ALA A 228 3.27 6.09 -2.33
N CYS A 229 3.41 7.36 -1.96
CA CYS A 229 4.40 7.82 -0.99
C CYS A 229 3.91 7.72 0.45
N ILE A 230 2.60 7.85 0.67
CA ILE A 230 2.03 7.91 2.03
C ILE A 230 2.09 6.55 2.73
N ASN A 231 1.83 5.45 2.02
CA ASN A 231 1.84 4.10 2.62
C ASN A 231 3.20 3.78 3.31
N PRO A 232 4.37 3.90 2.64
CA PRO A 232 5.68 3.77 3.28
C PRO A 232 5.90 4.70 4.48
N ILE A 233 5.49 5.97 4.37
CA ILE A 233 5.63 6.96 5.45
C ILE A 233 4.85 6.51 6.69
N ILE A 234 3.61 6.06 6.52
CA ILE A 234 2.78 5.54 7.61
C ILE A 234 3.47 4.35 8.29
N TYR A 235 4.03 3.41 7.53
CA TYR A 235 4.74 2.26 8.10
C TYR A 235 5.96 2.68 8.93
N VAL A 236 6.78 3.61 8.43
CA VAL A 236 7.99 4.08 9.14
C VAL A 236 7.63 4.83 10.42
N ILE A 237 6.59 5.68 10.37
CA ILE A 237 6.15 6.47 11.52
C ILE A 237 5.47 5.59 12.56
N MET A 238 4.59 4.67 12.17
CA MET A 238 3.71 3.98 13.12
C MET A 238 4.20 2.58 13.52
N ASN A 239 5.09 1.96 12.76
CA ASN A 239 5.61 0.62 13.08
C ASN A 239 7.05 0.66 13.61
N LYS A 240 7.20 0.32 14.91
CA LYS A 240 8.50 0.28 15.59
C LYS A 240 9.46 -0.73 14.97
N GLN A 241 8.97 -1.89 14.52
CA GLN A 241 9.79 -2.93 13.90
C GLN A 241 10.33 -2.45 12.54
N TYR A 242 9.49 -1.80 11.73
CA TYR A 242 9.95 -1.19 10.48
C TYR A 242 11.00 -0.13 10.75
N ARG A 243 10.78 0.76 11.72
CA ARG A 243 11.78 1.77 12.09
C ARG A 243 13.11 1.15 12.53
N GLN A 244 13.07 0.04 13.26
CA GLN A 244 14.27 -0.71 13.63
C GLN A 244 14.95 -1.32 12.40
N ALA A 245 14.21 -1.96 11.50
CA ALA A 245 14.76 -2.49 10.25
C ALA A 245 15.36 -1.41 9.35
N TYR A 246 14.71 -0.25 9.23
CA TYR A 246 15.25 0.92 8.52
C TYR A 246 16.51 1.46 9.19
N LYS A 247 16.54 1.55 10.52
CA LYS A 247 17.77 1.90 11.24
C LYS A 247 18.85 0.85 11.00
N THR A 248 18.55 -0.44 11.07
CA THR A 248 19.53 -1.50 10.79
C THR A 248 19.99 -1.50 9.33
N CYS A 249 19.15 -1.16 8.35
CA CYS A 249 19.58 -1.01 6.97
C CYS A 249 20.45 0.26 6.77
N CYS A 250 20.05 1.40 7.36
CA CYS A 250 20.79 2.65 7.22
C CYS A 250 22.09 2.68 8.03
N TYR A 251 22.11 2.09 9.23
CA TYR A 251 23.29 2.02 10.12
C TYR A 251 24.10 0.74 9.91
N GLY A 252 23.45 -0.40 9.70
CA GLY A 252 24.09 -1.68 9.38
C GLY A 252 24.44 -1.85 7.91
N GLY A 253 23.98 -0.96 7.02
CA GLY A 253 24.50 -0.83 5.65
C GLY A 253 25.99 -0.49 5.61
N GLY A 254 26.55 0.06 6.70
CA GLY A 254 28.00 0.15 6.88
C GLY A 254 28.67 -1.22 7.04
N GLN A 255 28.01 -2.18 7.68
CA GLN A 255 28.53 -3.54 7.92
C GLN A 255 28.37 -4.45 6.69
N TYR A 256 27.28 -4.31 5.94
CA TYR A 256 27.12 -4.98 4.64
C TYR A 256 28.08 -4.41 3.59
N CYS A 257 28.42 -3.12 3.66
CA CYS A 257 29.47 -2.51 2.84
C CYS A 257 30.87 -3.06 3.21
N ILE A 258 31.17 -3.24 4.51
CA ILE A 258 32.41 -3.89 4.97
C ILE A 258 32.47 -5.36 4.53
N LEU A 259 31.37 -6.11 4.64
CA LEU A 259 31.31 -7.50 4.18
C LEU A 259 31.48 -7.60 2.65
N LEU A 260 30.86 -6.70 1.89
CA LEU A 260 31.04 -6.61 0.44
C LEU A 260 32.48 -6.18 0.05
N LEU A 261 33.13 -5.30 0.82
CA LEU A 261 34.53 -4.92 0.64
C LEU A 261 35.50 -6.07 0.98
N GLN A 262 35.21 -6.85 2.03
CA GLN A 262 35.99 -8.04 2.39
C GLN A 262 35.85 -9.14 1.33
N VAL A 263 34.63 -9.38 0.83
CA VAL A 263 34.39 -10.31 -0.28
C VAL A 263 35.06 -9.82 -1.58
N ALA A 264 35.07 -8.51 -1.83
CA ALA A 264 35.78 -7.91 -2.96
C ALA A 264 37.29 -8.10 -2.89
N ALA A 265 37.90 -7.88 -1.72
CA ALA A 265 39.34 -8.06 -1.50
C ALA A 265 39.78 -9.53 -1.66
N VAL A 266 38.92 -10.48 -1.27
CA VAL A 266 39.14 -11.93 -1.49
C VAL A 266 38.98 -12.33 -2.96
N MET A 267 38.11 -11.66 -3.71
CA MET A 267 37.96 -11.88 -5.16
C MET A 267 39.11 -11.27 -5.99
N GLU A 268 39.75 -10.21 -5.50
CA GLU A 268 40.84 -9.52 -6.20
C GLU A 268 42.17 -10.28 -6.11
N THR A 269 42.36 -11.07 -5.04
CA THR A 269 43.57 -11.85 -4.75
C THR A 269 43.56 -13.29 -5.27
N ASN A 270 42.42 -13.78 -5.78
CA ASN A 270 42.27 -15.18 -6.22
C ASN A 270 42.21 -15.32 -7.76
N PRO A 271 43.28 -15.81 -8.42
CA PRO A 271 43.36 -15.86 -9.89
C PRO A 271 42.43 -16.88 -10.56
N ARG A 272 41.67 -17.69 -9.80
CA ARG A 272 40.75 -18.70 -10.36
C ARG A 272 39.32 -18.19 -10.62
N MET A 273 39.01 -16.92 -10.35
CA MET A 273 37.63 -16.37 -10.37
C MET A 273 37.34 -15.33 -11.47
N ASP A 274 37.90 -15.49 -12.67
CA ASP A 274 37.71 -14.52 -13.78
C ASP A 274 36.29 -14.43 -14.35
N ARG A 275 35.47 -15.47 -14.17
CA ARG A 275 34.05 -15.44 -14.58
C ARG A 275 33.17 -14.61 -13.65
N ALA A 276 33.55 -14.44 -12.38
CA ALA A 276 32.78 -13.66 -11.39
C ALA A 276 33.04 -12.15 -11.50
N ARG A 277 34.24 -11.73 -11.95
CA ARG A 277 34.60 -10.31 -12.18
C ARG A 277 33.69 -9.59 -13.18
N ARG A 278 33.07 -10.33 -14.12
CA ARG A 278 32.23 -9.77 -15.19
C ARG A 278 30.87 -9.23 -14.71
N TRP A 279 30.39 -9.66 -13.53
CA TRP A 279 29.11 -9.22 -12.94
C TRP A 279 29.26 -8.06 -11.93
N TYR A 280 30.49 -7.65 -11.65
CA TYR A 280 30.86 -6.67 -10.63
C TYR A 280 30.58 -5.17 -10.92
N PRO A 281 30.37 -4.67 -12.17
CA PRO A 281 30.23 -3.22 -12.37
C PRO A 281 28.92 -2.62 -11.81
N LYS A 282 27.85 -3.40 -11.62
CA LYS A 282 26.55 -2.90 -11.15
C LYS A 282 26.46 -2.69 -9.63
N SER A 283 27.29 -3.36 -8.83
CA SER A 283 27.34 -3.20 -7.38
C SER A 283 28.15 -1.97 -6.95
N ARG A 284 29.15 -1.55 -7.73
CA ARG A 284 29.96 -0.34 -7.47
C ARG A 284 29.15 0.95 -7.57
N LEU A 285 28.22 1.04 -8.53
CA LEU A 285 27.38 2.22 -8.73
C LEU A 285 26.37 2.40 -7.58
N LEU A 286 25.76 1.30 -7.12
CA LEU A 286 24.91 1.28 -5.93
C LEU A 286 25.70 1.66 -4.67
N CYS A 287 26.93 1.17 -4.51
CA CYS A 287 27.79 1.52 -3.38
C CYS A 287 28.18 3.02 -3.39
N HIS A 288 28.51 3.58 -4.56
CA HIS A 288 28.79 5.02 -4.71
C HIS A 288 27.55 5.90 -4.47
N LEU A 289 26.36 5.50 -4.95
CA LEU A 289 25.10 6.19 -4.67
C LEU A 289 24.79 6.22 -3.17
N PHE A 290 24.97 5.09 -2.47
CA PHE A 290 24.78 5.01 -1.02
C PHE A 290 25.85 5.81 -0.25
N CYS A 291 27.10 5.86 -0.73
CA CYS A 291 28.17 6.64 -0.11
C CYS A 291 28.01 8.16 -0.34
N SER A 292 27.52 8.58 -1.52
CA SER A 292 27.17 9.97 -1.81
C SER A 292 25.95 10.45 -1.01
N LEU A 293 24.94 9.61 -0.81
CA LEU A 293 23.82 9.88 0.09
C LEU A 293 24.28 10.04 1.55
N ARG A 294 25.28 9.27 1.99
CA ARG A 294 25.91 9.42 3.32
C ARG A 294 26.68 10.74 3.46
N ARG A 295 27.39 11.20 2.42
CA ARG A 295 28.05 12.53 2.41
C ARG A 295 27.05 13.68 2.45
N MET A 296 25.95 13.61 1.69
CA MET A 296 24.90 14.64 1.72
C MET A 296 24.22 14.73 3.10
N MET A 297 23.93 13.60 3.75
CA MET A 297 23.31 13.60 5.08
C MET A 297 24.26 14.08 6.21
N ASN A 298 25.58 13.92 6.04
CA ASN A 298 26.56 14.41 7.01
C ASN A 298 26.84 15.92 6.85
N LEU A 299 26.67 16.48 5.65
CA LEU A 299 26.79 17.94 5.43
C LEU A 299 25.66 18.72 6.11
N GLN A 300 24.43 18.18 6.17
CA GLN A 300 23.33 18.78 6.94
C GLN A 300 23.52 18.79 8.46
N LYS A 301 24.47 18.01 8.99
CA LYS A 301 24.83 18.01 10.42
C LYS A 301 25.95 19.00 10.77
N LEU A 302 26.59 19.62 9.79
CA LEU A 302 27.67 20.60 9.98
C LEU A 302 27.22 22.05 9.74
N THR A 303 25.98 22.27 9.28
CA THR A 303 25.38 23.61 9.06
C THR A 303 24.26 23.96 10.04
N ASN A 304 24.19 23.28 11.20
CA ASN A 304 23.37 23.69 12.36
C ASN A 304 24.22 23.63 13.62
#